data_AF-A0A3R6LPQ8-F1
#
_entry.id   AF-A0A3R6LPQ8-F1
#
_cell.length_a   1.000
_cell.length_b   1.000
_cell.length_c   1.000
_cell.angle_alpha   90.00
_cell.angle_beta   90.00
_cell.angle_gamma   90.00
#
_symmetry.space_group_name_H-M   'P 1'
#
loop_
_entity.id
_entity.type
_entity.pdbx_description
1 polymer ?
#
loop_
_entity_poly.entity_id
_entity_poly.type
_entity_poly.pdbx_seq_one_letter_code
_entity_poly.pdbx_strand_id
1 'polypeptide(L)'
;MERVIGRGRSGTVFLARHLGLDEERAIKRVRRTESGFIQEAALLKRLRHPGIPIIYDLEIDENYYYLIEEYLCGESLYARIERTGSLQTGELIRLGIELCRIMNYLHSFKPNPILYLDLHPGNLLICREQLKLIDFDQAALASLSQERSVCYGTKGFAAPEQYEGGTLDERTDIYAIGALLYYMGTGHAPEGEIKAGQGSCRGDLYILMGRCLRIEKKERCQSVREVLEALEKLEARIFAERHIPLLRIAVAGSRSGIGVTHTALGAVRYLRQKGVSCLYREQNDTGAVRRLASWYGMVPDEHGIYYMDGLALKPRYSDVVQLEQPVFEVILDDCGTRLQTVLDGEYDLILFVCGLQPWEKEDSLRAIRFLGAEEGLQILLNHRKCGRDYLPEEVRHLRYLRLPFLTPPFDAGGRRGAGK
;
A
#
# COMPACT_ATOMS: atom_id res chain seq x y z
N MET A 1 4.09 30.41 -12.98
CA MET A 1 3.85 29.03 -13.45
C MET A 1 5.16 28.46 -13.94
N GLU A 2 5.54 27.26 -13.51
CA GLU A 2 6.86 26.67 -13.80
C GLU A 2 6.80 25.66 -14.95
N ARG A 3 5.88 24.68 -14.90
CA ARG A 3 5.71 23.66 -15.94
C ARG A 3 4.28 23.14 -16.03
N VAL A 4 3.93 22.54 -17.16
CA VAL A 4 2.67 21.81 -17.35
C VAL A 4 2.78 20.45 -16.66
N ILE A 5 1.79 20.10 -15.84
CA ILE A 5 1.69 18.80 -15.14
C ILE A 5 0.48 17.98 -15.58
N GLY A 6 -0.48 18.59 -16.27
CA GLY A 6 -1.64 17.88 -16.81
C GLY A 6 -2.34 18.68 -17.91
N ARG A 7 -3.02 17.97 -18.81
CA ARG A 7 -3.93 18.55 -19.80
C ARG A 7 -5.24 17.76 -19.73
N GLY A 8 -6.27 18.40 -19.19
CA GLY A 8 -7.61 17.83 -19.09
C GLY A 8 -8.49 18.23 -20.27
N ARG A 9 -9.76 17.84 -20.21
CA ARG A 9 -10.77 18.20 -21.23
C ARG A 9 -11.04 19.71 -21.27
N SER A 10 -11.12 20.34 -20.10
CA SER A 10 -11.50 21.75 -19.93
C SER A 10 -10.32 22.72 -19.90
N GLY A 11 -9.10 22.23 -19.66
CA GLY A 11 -7.98 23.13 -19.40
C GLY A 11 -6.61 22.48 -19.24
N THR A 12 -5.63 23.33 -18.92
CA THR A 12 -4.23 22.91 -18.67
C THR A 12 -3.90 23.15 -17.21
N VAL A 13 -3.30 22.14 -16.56
CA VAL A 13 -2.86 22.21 -15.16
C VAL A 13 -1.35 22.48 -15.13
N PHE A 14 -0.97 23.50 -14.37
CA PHE A 14 0.41 23.93 -14.20
C PHE A 14 0.87 23.69 -12.76
N LEU A 15 2.12 23.25 -12.60
CA LEU A 15 2.83 23.42 -11.35
C LEU A 15 3.27 24.88 -11.25
N ALA A 16 3.01 25.50 -10.11
CA ALA A 16 3.43 26.85 -9.81
C ALA A 16 3.95 26.93 -8.37
N ARG A 17 4.80 27.91 -8.11
CA ARG A 17 5.32 28.20 -6.78
C ARG A 17 4.77 29.52 -6.29
N HIS A 18 4.21 29.51 -5.10
CA HIS A 18 3.71 30.72 -4.45
C HIS A 18 4.89 31.57 -3.97
N LEU A 19 5.15 32.72 -4.60
CA LEU A 19 6.38 33.49 -4.42
C LEU A 19 6.61 33.98 -2.97
N GLY A 20 5.54 34.25 -2.22
CA GLY A 20 5.66 34.74 -0.83
C GLY A 20 5.75 33.64 0.23
N LEU A 21 5.33 32.41 -0.10
CA LEU A 21 5.29 31.27 0.85
C LEU A 21 6.34 30.21 0.50
N ASP A 22 6.92 30.28 -0.70
CA ASP A 22 7.82 29.28 -1.29
C ASP A 22 7.22 27.86 -1.32
N GLU A 23 5.91 27.79 -1.59
CA GLU A 23 5.13 26.56 -1.56
C GLU A 23 4.60 26.19 -2.95
N GLU A 24 4.60 24.89 -3.28
CA GLU A 24 4.11 24.37 -4.55
C GLU A 24 2.57 24.33 -4.60
N ARG A 25 2.00 24.70 -5.76
CA ARG A 25 0.56 24.72 -6.03
C ARG A 25 0.28 24.16 -7.42
N ALA A 26 -0.88 23.52 -7.58
CA ALA A 26 -1.43 23.22 -8.88
C ALA A 26 -2.35 24.37 -9.30
N ILE A 27 -2.24 24.81 -10.57
CA ILE A 27 -3.10 25.85 -11.14
C ILE A 27 -3.76 25.31 -12.40
N LYS A 28 -5.08 25.06 -12.33
CA LYS A 28 -5.90 24.68 -13.48
C LYS A 28 -6.35 25.94 -14.21
N ARG A 29 -5.91 26.11 -15.46
CA ARG A 29 -6.25 27.24 -16.33
C ARG A 29 -7.27 26.83 -17.39
N VAL A 30 -8.41 27.51 -17.39
CA VAL A 30 -9.57 27.25 -18.27
C VAL A 30 -9.99 28.52 -19.00
N ARG A 31 -10.41 28.41 -20.26
CA ARG A 31 -10.87 29.59 -21.05
C ARG A 31 -12.21 30.09 -20.51
N ARG A 32 -12.43 31.41 -20.53
CA ARG A 32 -13.68 32.01 -20.02
C ARG A 32 -14.95 31.64 -20.79
N THR A 33 -14.80 31.12 -22.01
CA THR A 33 -15.92 30.58 -22.80
C THR A 33 -16.52 29.32 -22.19
N GLU A 34 -15.82 28.65 -21.28
CA GLU A 34 -16.29 27.45 -20.58
C GLU A 34 -17.15 27.85 -19.37
N SER A 35 -18.47 27.81 -19.51
CA SER A 35 -19.43 28.24 -18.48
C SER A 35 -19.50 27.32 -17.25
N GLY A 36 -19.03 26.07 -17.36
CA GLY A 36 -19.08 25.08 -16.28
C GLY A 36 -18.04 25.29 -15.16
N PHE A 37 -16.95 26.00 -15.44
CA PHE A 37 -15.80 26.09 -14.52
C PHE A 37 -16.12 26.79 -13.20
N ILE A 38 -16.95 27.84 -13.23
CA ILE A 38 -17.35 28.56 -12.01
C ILE A 38 -18.18 27.65 -11.10
N GLN A 39 -18.96 26.73 -11.68
CA GLN A 39 -19.75 25.76 -10.91
C GLN A 39 -18.84 24.73 -10.24
N GLU A 40 -17.82 24.23 -10.94
CA GLU A 40 -16.78 23.34 -10.38
C GLU A 40 -16.09 24.01 -9.18
N ALA A 41 -15.57 25.23 -9.36
CA ALA A 41 -14.88 25.97 -8.30
C ALA A 41 -15.79 26.23 -7.08
N ALA A 42 -17.05 26.59 -7.32
CA ALA A 42 -18.04 26.81 -6.26
C ALA A 42 -18.38 25.51 -5.50
N LEU A 43 -18.43 24.37 -6.19
CA LEU A 43 -18.64 23.06 -5.61
C LEU A 43 -17.45 22.65 -4.75
N LEU A 44 -16.24 22.67 -5.33
CA LEU A 44 -14.99 22.30 -4.64
C LEU A 44 -14.72 23.13 -3.39
N LYS A 45 -15.05 24.44 -3.41
CA LYS A 45 -14.88 25.32 -2.24
C LYS A 45 -15.64 24.82 -1.01
N ARG A 46 -16.76 24.11 -1.19
CA ARG A 46 -17.61 23.57 -0.11
C ARG A 46 -17.14 22.21 0.40
N LEU A 47 -16.21 21.56 -0.29
CA LEU A 47 -15.75 20.23 0.04
C LEU A 47 -14.56 20.30 1.01
N ARG A 48 -14.59 19.44 2.03
CA ARG A 48 -13.54 19.26 3.04
C ARG A 48 -13.43 17.77 3.34
N HIS A 49 -12.50 17.12 2.66
CA HIS A 49 -12.24 15.70 2.83
C HIS A 49 -10.76 15.43 2.54
N PRO A 50 -10.06 14.57 3.31
CA PRO A 50 -8.63 14.31 3.10
C PRO A 50 -8.31 13.72 1.71
N GLY A 51 -9.27 13.03 1.09
CA GLY A 51 -9.16 12.50 -0.27
C GLY A 51 -9.47 13.50 -1.40
N ILE A 52 -9.71 14.78 -1.11
CA ILE A 52 -10.04 15.82 -2.11
C ILE A 52 -9.05 16.97 -1.94
N PRO A 53 -8.44 17.50 -3.02
CA PRO A 53 -7.47 18.58 -2.93
C PRO A 53 -8.08 19.84 -2.31
N ILE A 54 -7.28 20.55 -1.52
CA ILE A 54 -7.68 21.85 -0.95
C ILE A 54 -7.67 22.90 -2.05
N ILE A 55 -8.76 23.66 -2.18
CA ILE A 55 -8.81 24.86 -3.00
C ILE A 55 -8.35 26.06 -2.18
N TYR A 56 -7.33 26.76 -2.69
CA TYR A 56 -6.80 27.97 -2.09
C TYR A 56 -7.49 29.21 -2.62
N ASP A 57 -7.63 29.32 -3.95
CA ASP A 57 -8.20 30.52 -4.57
C ASP A 57 -8.74 30.29 -5.98
N LEU A 58 -9.48 31.28 -6.48
CA LEU A 58 -9.96 31.39 -7.85
C LEU A 58 -9.63 32.78 -8.40
N GLU A 59 -8.73 32.82 -9.38
CA GLU A 59 -8.29 34.06 -10.04
C GLU A 59 -8.85 34.15 -11.47
N ILE A 60 -9.01 35.38 -11.97
CA ILE A 60 -9.64 35.65 -13.26
C ILE A 60 -8.87 36.74 -14.00
N ASP A 61 -8.54 36.51 -15.28
CA ASP A 61 -8.04 37.55 -16.18
C ASP A 61 -9.00 37.79 -17.36
N GLU A 62 -8.56 38.55 -18.38
CA GLU A 62 -9.37 38.86 -19.57
C GLU A 62 -9.84 37.60 -20.32
N ASN A 63 -9.05 36.53 -20.32
CA ASN A 63 -9.22 35.38 -21.19
C ASN A 63 -9.45 34.05 -20.44
N TYR A 64 -9.01 33.95 -19.20
CA TYR A 64 -8.92 32.70 -18.44
C TYR A 64 -9.44 32.81 -17.01
N TYR A 65 -9.93 31.68 -16.53
CA TYR A 65 -10.09 31.39 -15.11
C TYR A 65 -8.92 30.53 -14.63
N TYR A 66 -8.49 30.73 -13.38
CA TYR A 66 -7.39 30.01 -12.74
C TYR A 66 -7.84 29.48 -11.37
N LEU A 67 -7.99 28.17 -11.25
CA LEU A 67 -8.24 27.52 -9.97
C LEU A 67 -6.91 27.13 -9.33
N ILE A 68 -6.63 27.67 -8.15
CA ILE A 68 -5.40 27.43 -7.39
C ILE A 68 -5.70 26.40 -6.31
N GLU A 69 -5.04 25.24 -6.40
CA GLU A 69 -5.31 24.09 -5.55
C GLU A 69 -4.02 23.45 -4.99
N GLU A 70 -4.21 22.54 -4.04
CA GLU A 70 -3.16 21.71 -3.46
C GLU A 70 -2.38 20.96 -4.55
N TYR A 71 -1.06 21.12 -4.55
CA TYR A 71 -0.22 20.28 -5.39
C TYR A 71 -0.11 18.89 -4.76
N LEU A 72 -0.68 17.91 -5.44
CA LEU A 72 -0.64 16.51 -5.04
C LEU A 72 0.58 15.81 -5.67
N CYS A 73 1.60 15.56 -4.85
CA CYS A 73 2.78 14.80 -5.27
C CYS A 73 2.50 13.29 -5.16
N GLY A 74 2.03 12.69 -6.26
CA GLY A 74 1.75 11.27 -6.37
C GLY A 74 1.75 10.78 -7.81
N GLU A 75 1.49 9.49 -8.00
CA GLU A 75 1.27 8.91 -9.32
C GLU A 75 -0.22 8.63 -9.55
N SER A 76 -0.69 8.74 -10.79
CA SER A 76 -2.07 8.34 -11.11
C SER A 76 -2.29 6.85 -10.92
N LEU A 77 -3.52 6.45 -10.55
CA LEU A 77 -3.91 5.04 -10.50
C LEU A 77 -3.68 4.36 -11.87
N TYR A 78 -3.94 5.05 -12.97
CA TYR A 78 -3.61 4.59 -14.32
C TYR A 78 -2.14 4.17 -14.45
N ALA A 79 -1.21 5.09 -14.16
CA ALA A 79 0.23 4.82 -14.22
C ALA A 79 0.68 3.69 -13.27
N ARG A 80 0.08 3.60 -12.08
CA ARG A 80 0.35 2.51 -11.12
C ARG A 80 -0.01 1.15 -11.74
N ILE A 81 -1.19 1.03 -12.34
CA ILE A 81 -1.68 -0.20 -12.96
C ILE A 81 -0.89 -0.55 -14.22
N GLU A 82 -0.59 0.41 -15.09
CA GLU A 82 0.27 0.19 -16.27
C GLU A 82 1.63 -0.40 -15.87
N ARG A 83 2.17 0.04 -14.73
CA ARG A 83 3.45 -0.44 -14.20
C ARG A 83 3.37 -1.82 -13.56
N THR A 84 2.29 -2.15 -12.85
CA THR A 84 2.18 -3.40 -12.06
C THR A 84 1.31 -4.47 -12.72
N GLY A 85 0.58 -4.14 -13.77
CA GLY A 85 -0.45 -4.96 -14.42
C GLY A 85 -1.77 -5.00 -13.63
N SER A 86 -1.71 -5.28 -12.33
CA SER A 86 -2.87 -5.27 -11.42
C SER A 86 -2.42 -5.02 -9.97
N LEU A 87 -3.37 -4.77 -9.07
CA LEU A 87 -3.12 -4.70 -7.64
C LEU A 87 -3.35 -6.04 -6.95
N GLN A 88 -2.62 -6.24 -5.84
CA GLN A 88 -2.91 -7.36 -4.94
C GLN A 88 -4.24 -7.11 -4.21
N THR A 89 -4.96 -8.18 -3.88
CA THR A 89 -6.30 -8.11 -3.28
C THR A 89 -6.37 -7.19 -2.06
N GLY A 90 -5.37 -7.23 -1.16
CA GLY A 90 -5.34 -6.38 0.03
C GLY A 90 -5.14 -4.89 -0.30
N GLU A 91 -4.30 -4.55 -1.28
CA GLU A 91 -4.11 -3.16 -1.73
C GLU A 91 -5.34 -2.64 -2.46
N LEU A 92 -5.94 -3.46 -3.33
CA LEU A 92 -7.19 -3.16 -4.02
C LEU A 92 -8.30 -2.82 -3.01
N ILE A 93 -8.50 -3.67 -1.99
CA ILE A 93 -9.56 -3.45 -1.00
C ILE A 93 -9.29 -2.17 -0.20
N ARG A 94 -8.05 -1.92 0.24
CA ARG A 94 -7.71 -0.67 0.96
C ARG A 94 -8.01 0.57 0.12
N LEU A 95 -7.53 0.62 -1.12
CA LEU A 95 -7.80 1.76 -2.02
C LEU A 95 -9.30 1.87 -2.38
N GLY A 96 -9.99 0.74 -2.52
CA GLY A 96 -11.43 0.69 -2.71
C GLY A 96 -12.21 1.27 -1.53
N ILE A 97 -11.80 1.00 -0.30
CA ILE A 97 -12.38 1.58 0.91
C ILE A 97 -12.16 3.09 0.93
N GLU A 98 -10.95 3.57 0.65
CA GLU A 98 -10.67 5.01 0.59
C GLU A 98 -11.52 5.73 -0.47
N LEU A 99 -11.62 5.14 -1.67
CA LEU A 99 -12.50 5.62 -2.72
C LEU A 99 -13.96 5.70 -2.25
N CYS A 100 -14.48 4.62 -1.67
CA CYS A 100 -15.86 4.59 -1.16
C CYS A 100 -16.09 5.60 -0.05
N ARG A 101 -15.09 5.91 0.80
CA ARG A 101 -15.18 6.97 1.81
C ARG A 101 -15.33 8.35 1.17
N ILE A 102 -14.53 8.66 0.15
CA ILE A 102 -14.64 9.93 -0.61
C ILE A 102 -16.01 10.03 -1.29
N MET A 103 -16.45 8.98 -1.97
CA MET A 103 -17.72 8.97 -2.70
C MET A 103 -18.93 9.03 -1.77
N ASN A 104 -18.87 8.32 -0.64
CA ASN A 104 -19.91 8.39 0.40
C ASN A 104 -19.99 9.80 1.02
N TYR A 105 -18.85 10.49 1.18
CA TYR A 105 -18.84 11.89 1.60
C TYR A 105 -19.59 12.79 0.61
N LEU A 106 -19.35 12.67 -0.70
CA LEU A 106 -20.08 13.44 -1.73
C LEU A 106 -21.60 13.14 -1.74
N HIS A 107 -21.96 11.88 -1.56
CA HIS A 107 -23.36 11.42 -1.52
C HIS A 107 -24.08 11.78 -0.21
N SER A 108 -23.33 12.09 0.85
CA SER A 108 -23.88 12.48 2.15
C SER A 108 -24.51 13.89 2.17
N PHE A 109 -24.23 14.73 1.18
CA PHE A 109 -24.86 16.05 1.06
C PHE A 109 -26.36 15.87 0.79
N LYS A 110 -27.21 16.35 1.71
CA LYS A 110 -28.66 16.26 1.60
C LYS A 110 -29.29 17.67 1.59
N PRO A 111 -30.46 17.86 0.96
CA PRO A 111 -31.27 16.86 0.25
C PRO A 111 -30.71 16.43 -1.11
N ASN A 112 -29.77 17.19 -1.68
CA ASN A 112 -29.22 16.95 -3.02
C ASN A 112 -27.78 16.41 -2.94
N PRO A 113 -27.57 15.10 -3.18
CA PRO A 113 -26.22 14.52 -3.20
C PRO A 113 -25.40 15.10 -4.35
N ILE A 114 -24.08 15.15 -4.15
CA ILE A 114 -23.13 15.49 -5.19
C ILE A 114 -22.76 14.22 -5.94
N LEU A 115 -23.11 14.13 -7.21
CA LEU A 115 -22.71 13.06 -8.12
C LEU A 115 -21.38 13.44 -8.78
N TYR A 116 -20.43 12.51 -8.89
CA TYR A 116 -19.11 12.77 -9.46
C TYR A 116 -19.08 12.56 -10.99
N LEU A 117 -19.71 11.50 -11.48
CA LEU A 117 -20.03 11.22 -12.88
C LEU A 117 -18.88 10.98 -13.88
N ASP A 118 -17.62 11.19 -13.50
CA ASP A 118 -16.45 10.90 -14.37
C ASP A 118 -15.35 10.12 -13.64
N LEU A 119 -15.75 9.10 -12.87
CA LEU A 119 -14.80 8.29 -12.11
C LEU A 119 -14.07 7.31 -13.03
N HIS A 120 -12.76 7.49 -13.16
CA HIS A 120 -11.86 6.62 -13.92
C HIS A 120 -10.42 6.69 -13.38
N PRO A 121 -9.48 5.81 -13.79
CA PRO A 121 -8.13 5.72 -13.22
C PRO A 121 -7.25 6.98 -13.40
N GLY A 122 -7.60 7.85 -14.33
CA GLY A 122 -6.87 9.10 -14.59
C GLY A 122 -7.23 10.21 -13.61
N ASN A 123 -8.41 10.13 -12.98
CA ASN A 123 -8.90 11.10 -11.99
C ASN A 123 -8.58 10.69 -10.55
N LEU A 124 -7.69 9.72 -10.38
CA LEU A 124 -7.23 9.23 -9.09
C LEU A 124 -5.71 9.32 -8.99
N LEU A 125 -5.21 9.96 -7.94
CA LEU A 125 -3.80 9.98 -7.58
C LEU A 125 -3.56 9.17 -6.32
N ILE A 126 -2.41 8.49 -6.26
CA ILE A 126 -1.89 7.81 -5.07
C ILE A 126 -0.74 8.67 -4.54
N CYS A 127 -0.98 9.37 -3.44
CA CYS A 127 -0.04 10.27 -2.80
C CYS A 127 0.32 9.71 -1.43
N ARG A 128 1.58 9.28 -1.24
CA ARG A 128 2.04 8.66 0.03
C ARG A 128 1.10 7.54 0.50
N GLU A 129 0.74 6.64 -0.42
CA GLU A 129 -0.21 5.52 -0.21
C GLU A 129 -1.67 5.92 0.08
N GLN A 130 -2.03 7.20 0.00
CA GLN A 130 -3.41 7.66 0.11
C GLN A 130 -4.02 7.98 -1.25
N LEU A 131 -5.27 7.60 -1.45
CA LEU A 131 -6.05 7.88 -2.64
C LEU A 131 -6.63 9.30 -2.60
N LYS A 132 -6.41 10.03 -3.68
CA LYS A 132 -6.90 11.39 -3.90
C LYS A 132 -7.74 11.43 -5.16
N LEU A 133 -8.95 11.97 -5.06
CA LEU A 133 -9.85 12.24 -6.17
C LEU A 133 -9.60 13.65 -6.68
N ILE A 134 -9.32 13.78 -7.98
CA ILE A 134 -9.03 15.05 -8.64
C ILE A 134 -10.02 15.29 -9.78
N ASP A 135 -10.04 16.50 -10.32
CA ASP A 135 -10.87 16.92 -11.47
C ASP A 135 -12.39 16.77 -11.24
N PHE A 136 -13.08 17.86 -10.94
CA PHE A 136 -14.50 17.84 -10.57
C PHE A 136 -15.38 18.47 -11.66
N ASP A 137 -14.86 18.62 -12.87
CA ASP A 137 -15.54 19.26 -14.01
C ASP A 137 -16.96 18.73 -14.23
N GLN A 138 -17.12 17.41 -14.10
CA GLN A 138 -18.39 16.74 -14.36
C GLN A 138 -19.26 16.60 -13.10
N ALA A 139 -18.73 16.92 -11.92
CA ALA A 139 -19.48 16.79 -10.69
C ALA A 139 -20.67 17.77 -10.65
N ALA A 140 -21.79 17.33 -10.10
CA ALA A 140 -23.01 18.13 -10.01
C ALA A 140 -23.90 17.69 -8.85
N LEU A 141 -24.75 18.61 -8.38
CA LEU A 141 -25.87 18.24 -7.52
C LEU A 141 -26.86 17.38 -8.32
N ALA A 142 -27.38 16.31 -7.73
CA ALA A 142 -28.30 15.39 -8.40
C ALA A 142 -29.55 16.05 -9.00
N SER A 143 -30.01 17.16 -8.41
CA SER A 143 -31.13 17.95 -8.96
C SER A 143 -30.78 18.67 -10.27
N LEU A 144 -29.50 19.02 -10.48
CA LEU A 144 -29.01 19.75 -11.65
C LEU A 144 -28.41 18.83 -12.72
N SER A 145 -28.09 17.59 -12.36
CA SER A 145 -27.51 16.62 -13.31
C SER A 145 -28.51 16.16 -14.38
N GLN A 146 -29.82 16.24 -14.12
CA GLN A 146 -30.86 15.86 -15.08
C GLN A 146 -31.01 16.84 -16.27
N GLU A 147 -30.50 18.06 -16.14
CA GLU A 147 -30.59 19.09 -17.18
C GLU A 147 -29.46 18.97 -18.23
N ARG A 148 -28.49 18.07 -18.01
CA ARG A 148 -27.36 17.87 -18.91
C ARG A 148 -27.74 16.90 -20.04
N SER A 149 -28.18 17.47 -21.17
CA SER A 149 -28.63 16.79 -22.40
C SER A 149 -27.55 15.99 -23.19
N VAL A 150 -26.31 15.88 -22.69
CA VAL A 150 -25.20 15.33 -23.47
C VAL A 150 -24.64 14.09 -22.79
N CYS A 151 -24.44 13.03 -23.57
CA CYS A 151 -23.77 11.80 -23.14
C CYS A 151 -22.34 12.14 -22.70
N TYR A 152 -22.09 12.12 -21.39
CA TYR A 152 -20.75 12.33 -20.83
C TYR A 152 -20.32 11.11 -20.04
N GLY A 153 -19.07 10.69 -20.23
CA GLY A 153 -18.46 9.63 -19.45
C GLY A 153 -17.26 9.01 -20.15
N THR A 154 -16.38 8.40 -19.37
CA THR A 154 -15.20 7.71 -19.90
C THR A 154 -15.55 6.27 -20.32
N LYS A 155 -15.25 5.89 -21.57
CA LYS A 155 -15.56 4.57 -22.13
C LYS A 155 -15.00 3.46 -21.22
N GLY A 156 -15.83 2.48 -20.89
CA GLY A 156 -15.48 1.37 -20.00
C GLY A 156 -15.69 1.65 -18.51
N PHE A 157 -15.92 2.90 -18.10
CA PHE A 157 -16.17 3.27 -16.70
C PHE A 157 -17.55 3.91 -16.49
N ALA A 158 -18.06 4.64 -17.47
CA ALA A 158 -19.36 5.29 -17.36
C ALA A 158 -20.53 4.28 -17.40
N ALA A 159 -21.59 4.58 -16.65
CA ALA A 159 -22.76 3.73 -16.54
C ALA A 159 -23.63 3.77 -17.82
N PRO A 160 -24.43 2.73 -18.13
CA PRO A 160 -25.31 2.68 -19.30
C PRO A 160 -26.20 3.91 -19.46
N GLU A 161 -26.81 4.38 -18.37
CA GLU A 161 -27.69 5.55 -18.38
C GLU A 161 -27.00 6.86 -18.79
N GLN A 162 -25.67 6.95 -18.66
CA GLN A 162 -24.91 8.12 -19.12
C GLN A 162 -24.79 8.16 -20.66
N TYR A 163 -24.89 7.01 -21.32
CA TYR A 163 -24.90 6.94 -22.79
C TYR A 163 -26.32 7.06 -23.34
N GLU A 164 -27.32 6.56 -22.62
CA GLU A 164 -28.71 6.49 -23.06
C GLU A 164 -29.53 7.73 -22.67
N GLY A 165 -28.95 8.67 -21.91
CA GLY A 165 -29.65 9.87 -21.43
C GLY A 165 -30.67 9.56 -20.33
N GLY A 166 -30.45 8.50 -19.57
CA GLY A 166 -31.30 8.12 -18.45
C GLY A 166 -31.11 9.02 -17.23
N THR A 167 -32.03 8.91 -16.26
CA THR A 167 -31.93 9.65 -15.00
C THR A 167 -30.66 9.30 -14.25
N LEU A 168 -29.83 10.29 -13.90
CA LEU A 168 -28.60 10.10 -13.11
C LEU A 168 -28.89 10.18 -11.60
N ASP A 169 -28.27 9.29 -10.82
CA ASP A 169 -28.37 9.24 -9.36
C ASP A 169 -27.11 8.62 -8.75
N GLU A 170 -27.08 8.45 -7.43
CA GLU A 170 -25.94 7.86 -6.69
C GLU A 170 -25.51 6.49 -7.27
N ARG A 171 -26.44 5.74 -7.89
CA ARG A 171 -26.17 4.42 -8.48
C ARG A 171 -25.42 4.49 -9.81
N THR A 172 -25.37 5.67 -10.43
CA THR A 172 -24.51 5.96 -11.58
C THR A 172 -23.04 5.96 -11.16
N ASP A 173 -22.69 6.62 -10.06
CA ASP A 173 -21.33 6.58 -9.51
C ASP A 173 -20.96 5.18 -9.00
N ILE A 174 -21.90 4.43 -8.44
CA ILE A 174 -21.68 3.03 -7.98
C ILE A 174 -21.24 2.12 -9.12
N TYR A 175 -21.80 2.29 -10.32
CA TYR A 175 -21.36 1.54 -11.49
C TYR A 175 -19.88 1.83 -11.78
N ALA A 176 -19.49 3.10 -11.78
CA ALA A 176 -18.11 3.50 -12.03
C ALA A 176 -17.15 3.01 -10.93
N ILE A 177 -17.58 2.97 -9.66
CA ILE A 177 -16.83 2.33 -8.56
C ILE A 177 -16.59 0.86 -8.88
N GLY A 178 -17.63 0.12 -9.31
CA GLY A 178 -17.50 -1.28 -9.71
C GLY A 178 -16.52 -1.49 -10.87
N ALA A 179 -16.60 -0.65 -11.89
CA ALA A 179 -15.69 -0.68 -13.05
C ALA A 179 -14.24 -0.43 -12.63
N LEU A 180 -14.04 0.51 -11.71
CA LEU A 180 -12.72 0.88 -11.23
C LEU A 180 -12.10 -0.20 -10.34
N LEU A 181 -12.89 -0.80 -9.45
CA LEU A 181 -12.45 -1.95 -8.65
C LEU A 181 -12.04 -3.11 -9.56
N TYR A 182 -12.84 -3.40 -10.60
CA TYR A 182 -12.49 -4.41 -11.61
C TYR A 182 -11.16 -4.08 -12.30
N TYR A 183 -11.01 -2.85 -12.78
CA TYR A 183 -9.77 -2.36 -13.42
C TYR A 183 -8.56 -2.51 -12.49
N MET A 184 -8.69 -2.16 -11.21
CA MET A 184 -7.61 -2.35 -10.23
C MET A 184 -7.19 -3.83 -10.09
N GLY A 185 -8.15 -4.76 -10.17
CA GLY A 185 -7.90 -6.19 -10.00
C GLY A 185 -7.40 -6.92 -11.25
N THR A 186 -7.68 -6.39 -12.44
CA THR A 186 -7.41 -7.09 -13.71
C THR A 186 -6.47 -6.35 -14.64
N GLY A 187 -6.27 -5.05 -14.44
CA GLY A 187 -5.57 -4.17 -15.38
C GLY A 187 -6.40 -3.72 -16.59
N HIS A 188 -7.64 -4.20 -16.72
CA HIS A 188 -8.47 -4.01 -17.90
C HIS A 188 -9.82 -3.42 -17.51
N ALA A 189 -10.36 -2.53 -18.34
CA ALA A 189 -11.74 -2.06 -18.15
C ALA A 189 -12.72 -3.24 -18.33
N PRO A 190 -13.87 -3.25 -17.65
CA PRO A 190 -14.84 -4.33 -17.78
C PRO A 190 -15.40 -4.41 -19.21
N GLU A 191 -15.31 -5.59 -19.82
CA GLU A 191 -15.94 -5.93 -21.10
C GLU A 191 -17.01 -7.00 -20.87
N GLY A 192 -18.30 -6.62 -20.93
CA GLY A 192 -19.42 -7.55 -20.77
C GLY A 192 -19.65 -8.03 -19.32
N GLU A 193 -20.27 -9.20 -19.15
CA GLU A 193 -20.61 -9.76 -17.84
C GLU A 193 -19.38 -10.33 -17.10
N ILE A 194 -19.20 -9.92 -15.85
CA ILE A 194 -18.17 -10.47 -14.96
C ILE A 194 -18.59 -11.85 -14.47
N LYS A 195 -17.82 -12.88 -14.85
CA LYS A 195 -17.98 -14.24 -14.33
C LYS A 195 -17.21 -14.39 -13.02
N ALA A 196 -17.92 -14.64 -11.92
CA ALA A 196 -17.29 -14.89 -10.61
C ALA A 196 -16.64 -16.28 -10.56
N GLY A 197 -15.46 -16.38 -9.95
CA GLY A 197 -14.93 -17.66 -9.44
C GLY A 197 -15.56 -18.00 -8.08
N GLN A 198 -15.85 -19.27 -7.81
CA GLN A 198 -16.55 -19.67 -6.58
C GLN A 198 -15.61 -19.73 -5.35
N GLY A 199 -16.06 -19.20 -4.21
CA GLY A 199 -15.63 -19.64 -2.86
C GLY A 199 -14.33 -19.08 -2.26
N SER A 200 -13.92 -17.84 -2.54
CA SER A 200 -12.71 -17.20 -1.97
C SER A 200 -12.96 -15.70 -1.71
N CYS A 201 -12.16 -15.03 -0.86
CA CYS A 201 -12.16 -13.56 -0.71
C CYS A 201 -12.06 -12.83 -2.06
N ARG A 202 -11.31 -13.37 -3.03
CA ARG A 202 -11.33 -12.87 -4.41
C ARG A 202 -12.70 -13.07 -5.07
N GLY A 203 -13.33 -14.22 -4.89
CA GLY A 203 -14.67 -14.51 -5.39
C GLY A 203 -15.73 -13.54 -4.85
N ASP A 204 -15.74 -13.27 -3.55
CA ASP A 204 -16.69 -12.33 -2.94
C ASP A 204 -16.48 -10.89 -3.42
N LEU A 205 -15.22 -10.49 -3.61
CA LEU A 205 -14.87 -9.21 -4.22
C LEU A 205 -15.39 -9.11 -5.67
N TYR A 206 -15.25 -10.16 -6.49
CA TYR A 206 -15.83 -10.20 -7.84
C TYR A 206 -17.36 -10.21 -7.84
N ILE A 207 -18.00 -10.84 -6.85
CA ILE A 207 -19.46 -10.76 -6.67
C ILE A 207 -19.89 -9.32 -6.38
N LEU A 208 -19.18 -8.61 -5.50
CA LEU A 208 -19.44 -7.20 -5.21
C LEU A 208 -19.28 -6.32 -6.47
N MET A 209 -18.18 -6.49 -7.22
CA MET A 209 -17.97 -5.79 -8.49
C MET A 209 -19.10 -6.06 -9.48
N GLY A 210 -19.49 -7.33 -9.64
CA GLY A 210 -20.58 -7.75 -10.53
C GLY A 210 -21.93 -7.16 -10.13
N ARG A 211 -22.21 -7.02 -8.83
CA ARG A 211 -23.41 -6.30 -8.35
C ARG A 211 -23.36 -4.83 -8.70
N CYS A 212 -22.24 -4.14 -8.49
CA CYS A 212 -22.10 -2.72 -8.86
C CYS A 212 -22.30 -2.48 -10.37
N LEU A 213 -21.87 -3.43 -11.21
CA LEU A 213 -21.88 -3.34 -12.67
C LEU A 213 -23.18 -3.84 -13.34
N ARG A 214 -24.26 -4.10 -12.59
CA ARG A 214 -25.55 -4.47 -13.18
C ARG A 214 -26.08 -3.35 -14.09
N ILE A 215 -26.66 -3.71 -15.23
CA ILE A 215 -27.26 -2.73 -16.16
C ILE A 215 -28.44 -2.03 -15.47
N GLU A 216 -29.35 -2.81 -14.90
CA GLU A 216 -30.52 -2.34 -14.17
C GLU A 216 -30.13 -1.70 -12.83
N LYS A 217 -30.42 -0.40 -12.65
CA LYS A 217 -30.10 0.36 -11.42
C LYS A 217 -30.61 -0.28 -10.13
N LYS A 218 -31.81 -0.87 -10.19
CA LYS A 218 -32.45 -1.53 -9.05
C LYS A 218 -31.72 -2.80 -8.58
N GLU A 219 -30.88 -3.37 -9.43
CA GLU A 219 -30.09 -4.59 -9.14
C GLU A 219 -28.66 -4.26 -8.66
N ARG A 220 -28.24 -3.00 -8.79
CA ARG A 220 -26.95 -2.52 -8.25
C ARG A 220 -26.99 -2.46 -6.72
N CYS A 221 -25.83 -2.27 -6.10
CA CYS A 221 -25.80 -1.73 -4.73
C CYS A 221 -26.54 -0.38 -4.71
N GLN A 222 -27.37 -0.16 -3.70
CA GLN A 222 -28.28 1.00 -3.66
C GLN A 222 -27.64 2.23 -3.03
N SER A 223 -26.48 2.10 -2.38
CA SER A 223 -25.70 3.22 -1.86
C SER A 223 -24.21 2.91 -1.84
N VAL A 224 -23.36 3.95 -1.86
CA VAL A 224 -21.90 3.77 -1.70
C VAL A 224 -21.57 3.19 -0.31
N ARG A 225 -22.37 3.52 0.71
CA ARG A 225 -22.27 2.93 2.05
C ARG A 225 -22.38 1.40 2.02
N GLU A 226 -23.30 0.84 1.21
CA GLU A 226 -23.43 -0.60 1.06
C GLU A 226 -22.15 -1.24 0.49
N VAL A 227 -21.52 -0.59 -0.50
CA VAL A 227 -20.26 -1.04 -1.09
C VAL A 227 -19.12 -0.94 -0.08
N LEU A 228 -19.05 0.18 0.65
CA LEU A 228 -18.07 0.40 1.72
C LEU A 228 -18.13 -0.69 2.78
N GLU A 229 -19.33 -0.96 3.33
CA GLU A 229 -19.54 -1.99 4.35
C GLU A 229 -19.18 -3.39 3.83
N ALA A 230 -19.40 -3.67 2.53
CA ALA A 230 -18.99 -4.92 1.92
C ALA A 230 -17.46 -5.04 1.80
N LEU A 231 -16.77 -3.97 1.40
CA LEU A 231 -15.31 -3.94 1.34
C LEU A 231 -14.68 -4.01 2.73
N GLU A 232 -15.22 -3.32 3.74
CA GLU A 232 -14.75 -3.39 5.13
C GLU A 232 -14.95 -4.80 5.71
N LYS A 233 -16.03 -5.51 5.36
CA LYS A 233 -16.19 -6.94 5.70
C LYS A 233 -15.15 -7.82 5.01
N LEU A 234 -14.82 -7.56 3.75
CA LEU A 234 -13.78 -8.29 3.03
C LEU A 234 -12.39 -8.01 3.61
N GLU A 235 -12.12 -6.76 3.98
CA GLU A 235 -10.91 -6.36 4.68
C GLU A 235 -10.82 -7.08 6.03
N ALA A 236 -11.87 -7.01 6.85
CA ALA A 236 -11.94 -7.72 8.12
C ALA A 236 -11.80 -9.22 7.96
N ARG A 237 -12.32 -9.83 6.88
CA ARG A 237 -12.09 -11.24 6.57
C ARG A 237 -10.69 -11.52 6.10
N ILE A 238 -10.05 -10.66 5.33
CA ILE A 238 -8.62 -10.78 5.06
C ILE A 238 -7.86 -10.71 6.37
N PHE A 239 -8.24 -9.83 7.30
CA PHE A 239 -7.61 -9.72 8.62
C PHE A 239 -7.98 -10.87 9.58
N ALA A 240 -9.16 -11.50 9.44
CA ALA A 240 -9.64 -12.58 10.29
C ALA A 240 -9.26 -13.97 9.75
N GLU A 241 -9.22 -14.16 8.43
CA GLU A 241 -8.46 -15.23 7.76
C GLU A 241 -6.96 -15.04 8.02
N ARG A 242 -6.53 -13.79 8.29
CA ARG A 242 -5.24 -13.47 8.92
C ARG A 242 -5.28 -13.41 10.46
N HIS A 243 -6.20 -14.11 11.15
CA HIS A 243 -5.88 -14.68 12.46
C HIS A 243 -4.80 -15.74 12.25
N ILE A 244 -3.63 -15.27 11.86
CA ILE A 244 -2.39 -15.99 11.81
C ILE A 244 -2.00 -16.10 13.28
N PRO A 245 -1.70 -17.29 13.81
CA PRO A 245 -0.90 -17.34 15.02
C PRO A 245 0.29 -16.40 14.80
N LEU A 246 0.48 -15.44 15.70
CA LEU A 246 1.61 -14.52 15.67
C LEU A 246 2.88 -15.36 15.57
N LEU A 247 3.41 -15.53 14.36
CA LEU A 247 4.52 -16.46 14.19
C LEU A 247 5.77 -15.75 14.72
N ARG A 248 6.26 -16.23 15.86
CA ARG A 248 7.47 -15.72 16.49
C ARG A 248 8.64 -16.56 16.01
N ILE A 249 9.52 -15.92 15.25
CA ILE A 249 10.74 -16.54 14.73
C ILE A 249 11.93 -15.97 15.48
N ALA A 250 12.73 -16.82 16.10
CA ALA A 250 14.05 -16.43 16.59
C ALA A 250 15.09 -16.70 15.50
N VAL A 251 16.02 -15.76 15.31
CA VAL A 251 17.23 -16.00 14.52
C VAL A 251 18.43 -15.81 15.42
N ALA A 252 19.21 -16.87 15.58
CA ALA A 252 20.41 -16.88 16.41
C ALA A 252 21.56 -17.55 15.66
N GLY A 253 22.78 -17.36 16.15
CA GLY A 253 23.97 -17.93 15.53
C GLY A 253 25.00 -18.40 16.53
N SER A 254 25.82 -19.34 16.07
CA SER A 254 26.91 -19.97 16.83
C SER A 254 28.03 -19.01 17.24
N ARG A 255 28.26 -17.93 16.48
CA ARG A 255 29.34 -16.97 16.73
C ARG A 255 29.04 -15.59 16.16
N SER A 256 29.73 -14.58 16.67
CA SER A 256 29.63 -13.21 16.12
C SER A 256 30.17 -13.18 14.69
N GLY A 257 29.53 -12.40 13.83
CA GLY A 257 29.90 -12.29 12.42
C GLY A 257 29.44 -13.46 11.53
N ILE A 258 28.69 -14.43 12.04
CA ILE A 258 28.22 -15.58 11.24
C ILE A 258 27.06 -15.24 10.28
N GLY A 259 26.54 -14.01 10.31
CA GLY A 259 25.50 -13.54 9.39
C GLY A 259 24.07 -13.65 9.93
N VAL A 260 23.87 -13.65 11.25
CA VAL A 260 22.53 -13.69 11.89
C VAL A 260 21.65 -12.53 11.44
N THR A 261 22.11 -11.29 11.61
CA THR A 261 21.38 -10.08 11.21
C THR A 261 21.05 -10.05 9.73
N HIS A 262 21.98 -10.49 8.87
CA HIS A 262 21.75 -10.60 7.43
C HIS A 262 20.69 -11.64 7.11
N THR A 263 20.72 -12.78 7.79
CA THR A 263 19.73 -13.86 7.65
C THR A 263 18.35 -13.40 8.10
N ALA A 264 18.28 -12.74 9.26
CA ALA A 264 17.07 -12.18 9.84
C ALA A 264 16.41 -11.15 8.90
N LEU A 265 17.17 -10.16 8.43
CA LEU A 265 16.69 -9.14 7.49
C LEU A 265 16.31 -9.75 6.13
N GLY A 266 17.08 -10.72 5.63
CA GLY A 266 16.77 -11.44 4.40
C GLY A 266 15.47 -12.22 4.50
N ALA A 267 15.22 -12.90 5.62
CA ALA A 267 13.97 -13.61 5.88
C ALA A 267 12.76 -12.67 5.95
N VAL A 268 12.89 -11.55 6.69
CA VAL A 268 11.84 -10.52 6.77
C VAL A 268 11.54 -9.94 5.38
N ARG A 269 12.58 -9.64 4.59
CA ARG A 269 12.40 -9.13 3.22
C ARG A 269 11.74 -10.13 2.29
N TYR A 270 12.12 -11.41 2.36
CA TYR A 270 11.49 -12.47 1.58
C TYR A 270 10.01 -12.61 1.91
N LEU A 271 9.65 -12.66 3.19
CA LEU A 271 8.26 -12.74 3.63
C LEU A 271 7.46 -11.50 3.19
N ARG A 272 8.07 -10.32 3.27
CA ARG A 272 7.43 -9.07 2.83
C ARG A 272 7.15 -9.05 1.33
N GLN A 273 8.07 -9.57 0.51
CA GLN A 273 7.86 -9.73 -0.94
C GLN A 273 6.72 -10.71 -1.27
N LYS A 274 6.36 -11.60 -0.34
CA LYS A 274 5.19 -12.50 -0.43
C LYS A 274 3.91 -11.88 0.12
N GLY A 275 3.93 -10.61 0.52
CA GLY A 275 2.75 -9.88 1.03
C GLY A 275 2.47 -10.10 2.53
N VAL A 276 3.40 -10.71 3.26
CA VAL A 276 3.30 -10.92 4.72
C VAL A 276 3.77 -9.67 5.45
N SER A 277 3.01 -9.22 6.45
CA SER A 277 3.40 -8.14 7.37
C SER A 277 4.39 -8.68 8.40
N CYS A 278 5.59 -8.10 8.45
CA CYS A 278 6.65 -8.60 9.31
C CYS A 278 7.28 -7.46 10.11
N LEU A 279 7.58 -7.73 11.38
CA LEU A 279 8.41 -6.87 12.21
C LEU A 279 9.75 -7.54 12.46
N TYR A 280 10.83 -6.90 12.03
CA TYR A 280 12.16 -7.21 12.52
C TYR A 280 12.34 -6.54 13.88
N ARG A 281 12.76 -7.30 14.90
CA ARG A 281 13.07 -6.75 16.22
C ARG A 281 14.49 -7.14 16.62
N GLU A 282 15.28 -6.14 16.98
CA GLU A 282 16.64 -6.35 17.44
C GLU A 282 16.61 -6.76 18.92
N GLN A 283 16.98 -8.01 19.20
CA GLN A 283 17.15 -8.53 20.55
C GLN A 283 18.63 -8.70 20.92
N ASN A 284 19.55 -8.36 20.02
CA ASN A 284 20.99 -8.29 20.24
C ASN A 284 21.44 -6.85 20.63
N ASP A 285 22.67 -6.69 21.12
CA ASP A 285 23.21 -5.37 21.51
C ASP A 285 24.02 -4.74 20.38
N THR A 286 23.84 -5.23 19.14
CA THR A 286 24.61 -4.69 18.03
C THR A 286 24.21 -3.26 17.76
N GLY A 287 22.93 -2.86 17.89
CA GLY A 287 22.46 -1.52 17.54
C GLY A 287 22.46 -1.26 16.03
N ALA A 288 22.33 -2.32 15.22
CA ALA A 288 22.34 -2.22 13.76
C ALA A 288 21.19 -1.36 13.25
N VAL A 289 19.99 -1.49 13.82
CA VAL A 289 18.83 -0.67 13.40
C VAL A 289 19.07 0.81 13.67
N ARG A 290 19.62 1.19 14.84
CA ARG A 290 19.92 2.59 15.15
C ARG A 290 21.03 3.16 14.26
N ARG A 291 22.06 2.37 13.95
CA ARG A 291 23.11 2.79 13.00
C ARG A 291 22.57 2.98 11.60
N LEU A 292 21.73 2.05 11.13
CA LEU A 292 21.03 2.18 9.85
C LEU A 292 20.17 3.45 9.83
N ALA A 293 19.36 3.65 10.86
CA ALA A 293 18.53 4.85 10.99
C ALA A 293 19.35 6.14 10.94
N SER A 294 20.46 6.20 11.68
CA SER A 294 21.37 7.35 11.66
C SER A 294 22.01 7.56 10.28
N TRP A 295 22.38 6.50 9.58
CA TRP A 295 23.03 6.59 8.27
C TRP A 295 22.06 7.08 7.19
N TYR A 296 20.81 6.63 7.24
CA TYR A 296 19.77 6.98 6.26
C TYR A 296 18.88 8.16 6.70
N GLY A 297 19.16 8.79 7.85
CA GLY A 297 18.39 9.94 8.35
C GLY A 297 16.94 9.60 8.70
N MET A 298 16.69 8.38 9.18
CA MET A 298 15.35 7.89 9.51
C MET A 298 14.89 8.36 10.89
N VAL A 299 13.59 8.54 11.05
CA VAL A 299 12.94 8.88 12.33
C VAL A 299 11.93 7.76 12.64
N PRO A 300 11.83 7.29 13.90
CA PRO A 300 10.85 6.28 14.27
C PRO A 300 9.42 6.85 14.29
N ASP A 301 8.44 5.97 14.18
CA ASP A 301 7.04 6.27 14.50
C ASP A 301 6.79 6.37 16.02
N GLU A 302 5.54 6.60 16.40
CA GLU A 302 5.08 6.67 17.80
C GLU A 302 5.31 5.36 18.58
N HIS A 303 5.48 4.23 17.90
CA HIS A 303 5.76 2.91 18.46
C HIS A 303 7.26 2.59 18.53
N GLY A 304 8.12 3.52 18.11
CA GLY A 304 9.56 3.36 18.07
C GLY A 304 10.04 2.49 16.90
N ILE A 305 9.25 2.35 15.84
CA ILE A 305 9.56 1.51 14.67
C ILE A 305 10.08 2.39 13.53
N TYR A 306 11.17 1.94 12.90
CA TYR A 306 11.78 2.57 11.74
C TYR A 306 11.34 1.85 10.46
N TYR A 307 11.05 2.60 9.40
CA TYR A 307 10.61 2.03 8.12
C TYR A 307 11.61 2.29 7.00
N MET A 308 12.13 1.22 6.39
CA MET A 308 13.09 1.29 5.27
C MET A 308 12.71 0.31 4.18
N ASP A 309 12.56 0.77 2.93
CA ASP A 309 12.21 -0.07 1.77
C ASP A 309 11.03 -1.04 2.02
N GLY A 310 10.03 -0.56 2.77
CA GLY A 310 8.83 -1.31 3.14
C GLY A 310 9.01 -2.33 4.28
N LEU A 311 10.18 -2.36 4.95
CA LEU A 311 10.47 -3.17 6.13
C LEU A 311 10.22 -2.37 7.41
N ALA A 312 9.58 -2.99 8.40
CA ALA A 312 9.43 -2.45 9.75
C ALA A 312 10.56 -2.97 10.66
N LEU A 313 11.34 -2.06 11.24
CA LEU A 313 12.54 -2.35 12.01
C LEU A 313 12.44 -1.73 13.41
N LYS A 314 12.34 -2.55 14.46
CA LYS A 314 12.32 -2.08 15.86
C LYS A 314 13.69 -2.31 16.51
N PRO A 315 14.45 -1.26 16.87
CA PRO A 315 15.70 -1.43 17.59
C PRO A 315 15.43 -1.93 19.01
N ARG A 316 16.47 -2.41 19.68
CA ARG A 316 16.40 -2.60 21.12
C ARG A 316 16.27 -1.23 21.81
N TYR A 317 15.25 -1.10 22.64
CA TYR A 317 15.12 0.00 23.60
C TYR A 317 15.56 -0.48 24.98
N SER A 318 15.94 0.45 25.85
CA SER A 318 16.18 0.14 27.26
C SER A 318 14.89 -0.31 27.93
N ASP A 319 14.97 -1.16 28.94
CA ASP A 319 13.80 -1.75 29.62
C ASP A 319 12.87 -0.69 30.28
N VAL A 320 13.37 0.54 30.48
CA VAL A 320 12.58 1.68 30.97
C VAL A 320 11.66 2.32 29.92
N VAL A 321 11.85 2.00 28.63
CA VAL A 321 11.04 2.55 27.53
C VAL A 321 9.95 1.55 27.19
N GLN A 322 8.71 1.90 27.50
CA GLN A 322 7.53 1.11 27.14
C GLN A 322 6.81 1.78 25.98
N LEU A 323 6.88 1.13 24.81
CA LEU A 323 6.19 1.57 23.60
C LEU A 323 5.25 0.46 23.17
N GLU A 324 3.97 0.80 23.01
CA GLU A 324 2.98 -0.11 22.44
C GLU A 324 3.47 -0.62 21.08
N GLN A 325 3.20 -1.90 20.79
CA GLN A 325 3.64 -2.54 19.55
C GLN A 325 2.42 -2.87 18.69
N PRO A 326 2.37 -2.37 17.44
CA PRO A 326 1.36 -2.78 16.47
C PRO A 326 1.41 -4.28 16.18
N VAL A 327 0.30 -4.82 15.67
CA VAL A 327 0.18 -6.23 15.30
C VAL A 327 0.85 -6.48 13.95
N PHE A 328 1.71 -7.51 13.88
CA PHE A 328 2.33 -8.00 12.66
C PHE A 328 2.03 -9.50 12.50
N GLU A 329 1.97 -9.97 11.24
CA GLU A 329 1.70 -11.40 10.95
C GLU A 329 2.88 -12.28 11.40
N VAL A 330 4.10 -11.75 11.33
CA VAL A 330 5.34 -12.41 11.79
C VAL A 330 6.18 -11.42 12.60
N ILE A 331 6.67 -11.83 13.76
CA ILE A 331 7.74 -11.12 14.48
C ILE A 331 8.99 -11.96 14.39
N LEU A 332 10.05 -11.38 13.83
CA LEU A 332 11.35 -12.01 13.75
C LEU A 332 12.33 -11.30 14.68
N ASP A 333 12.76 -12.02 15.71
CA ASP A 333 13.72 -11.57 16.71
C ASP A 333 15.15 -11.92 16.27
N ASP A 334 15.98 -10.91 16.03
CA ASP A 334 17.43 -11.11 15.87
C ASP A 334 18.08 -11.18 17.25
N CYS A 335 18.28 -12.41 17.72
CA CYS A 335 18.91 -12.71 19.01
C CYS A 335 20.45 -12.65 18.95
N GLY A 336 21.04 -12.50 17.75
CA GLY A 336 22.48 -12.52 17.57
C GLY A 336 23.10 -13.84 18.03
N THR A 337 24.01 -13.76 19.00
CA THR A 337 24.68 -14.93 19.60
C THR A 337 24.17 -15.26 21.00
N ARG A 338 23.14 -14.58 21.48
CA ARG A 338 22.59 -14.78 22.83
C ARG A 338 21.59 -15.94 22.83
N LEU A 339 22.11 -17.14 23.02
CA LEU A 339 21.28 -18.35 23.07
C LEU A 339 20.28 -18.31 24.24
N GLN A 340 20.64 -17.69 25.36
CA GLN A 340 19.72 -17.54 26.49
C GLN A 340 18.46 -16.74 26.12
N THR A 341 18.60 -15.70 25.28
CA THR A 341 17.45 -14.92 24.79
C THR A 341 16.49 -15.75 23.93
N VAL A 342 17.00 -16.80 23.28
CA VAL A 342 16.16 -17.76 22.55
C VAL A 342 15.40 -18.65 23.53
N LEU A 343 16.09 -19.19 24.55
CA LEU A 343 15.47 -20.08 25.55
C LEU A 343 14.44 -19.37 26.45
N ASP A 344 14.71 -18.12 26.80
CA ASP A 344 13.80 -17.32 27.63
C ASP A 344 12.57 -16.84 26.83
N GLY A 345 12.57 -17.00 25.51
CA GLY A 345 11.51 -16.54 24.62
C GLY A 345 10.67 -17.68 24.09
N GLU A 346 9.38 -17.42 23.92
CA GLU A 346 8.47 -18.33 23.22
C GLU A 346 8.54 -18.08 21.71
N TYR A 347 9.00 -19.08 20.97
CA TYR A 347 9.20 -19.05 19.52
C TYR A 347 8.59 -20.28 18.85
N ASP A 348 7.85 -20.08 17.77
CA ASP A 348 7.29 -21.16 16.96
C ASP A 348 8.34 -21.78 16.02
N LEU A 349 9.38 -21.01 15.69
CA LEU A 349 10.46 -21.41 14.79
C LEU A 349 11.77 -20.76 15.22
N ILE A 350 12.83 -21.57 15.31
CA ILE A 350 14.17 -21.08 15.66
C ILE A 350 15.09 -21.36 14.47
N LEU A 351 15.53 -20.29 13.79
CA LEU A 351 16.51 -20.37 12.71
C LEU A 351 17.91 -20.20 13.28
N PHE A 352 18.67 -21.29 13.35
CA PHE A 352 19.99 -21.28 13.97
C PHE A 352 21.12 -21.34 12.93
N VAL A 353 21.91 -20.27 12.84
CA VAL A 353 22.97 -20.10 11.84
C VAL A 353 24.30 -20.67 12.33
N CYS A 354 24.77 -21.70 11.63
CA CYS A 354 26.00 -22.44 11.94
C CYS A 354 27.11 -22.18 10.93
N GLY A 355 28.35 -22.14 11.44
CA GLY A 355 29.57 -22.17 10.64
C GLY A 355 30.14 -23.58 10.59
N LEU A 356 30.53 -24.05 9.40
CA LEU A 356 31.13 -25.37 9.23
C LEU A 356 32.63 -25.32 8.92
N GLN A 357 33.28 -24.15 8.98
CA GLN A 357 34.74 -24.12 8.88
C GLN A 357 35.38 -24.94 10.00
N PRO A 358 36.54 -25.57 9.80
CA PRO A 358 37.15 -26.42 10.83
C PRO A 358 37.26 -25.74 12.20
N TRP A 359 37.53 -24.43 12.22
CA TRP A 359 37.63 -23.61 13.43
C TRP A 359 36.28 -23.11 13.99
N GLU A 360 35.15 -23.33 13.32
CA GLU A 360 33.79 -22.93 13.76
C GLU A 360 32.96 -24.12 14.27
N LYS A 361 33.46 -25.34 14.04
CA LYS A 361 32.71 -26.58 14.32
C LYS A 361 32.39 -26.74 15.80
N GLU A 362 33.35 -26.45 16.67
CA GLU A 362 33.16 -26.67 18.11
C GLU A 362 32.11 -25.71 18.69
N ASP A 363 32.16 -24.42 18.33
CA ASP A 363 31.15 -23.43 18.72
C ASP A 363 29.75 -23.82 18.23
N SER A 364 29.66 -24.25 16.96
CA SER A 364 28.40 -24.70 16.37
C SER A 364 27.84 -25.95 17.06
N LEU A 365 28.68 -26.94 17.37
CA LEU A 365 28.26 -28.15 18.08
C LEU A 365 27.81 -27.86 19.51
N ARG A 366 28.53 -27.00 20.24
CA ARG A 366 28.14 -26.59 21.60
C ARG A 366 26.77 -25.91 21.58
N ALA A 367 26.55 -24.99 20.63
CA ALA A 367 25.29 -24.29 20.51
C ALA A 367 24.12 -25.19 20.06
N ILE A 368 24.37 -26.14 19.15
CA ILE A 368 23.37 -27.15 18.76
C ILE A 368 22.99 -28.03 19.96
N ARG A 369 23.95 -28.44 20.79
CA ARG A 369 23.65 -29.20 22.03
C ARG A 369 22.83 -28.38 23.01
N PHE A 370 23.06 -27.07 23.05
CA PHE A 370 22.34 -26.15 23.94
C PHE A 370 20.89 -25.91 23.50
N LEU A 371 20.63 -25.80 22.19
CA LEU A 371 19.28 -25.59 21.64
C LEU A 371 18.58 -26.88 21.23
N GLY A 372 19.26 -28.02 21.22
CA GLY A 372 18.80 -29.24 20.56
C GLY A 372 17.52 -29.86 21.11
N ALA A 373 17.06 -29.41 22.28
CA ALA A 373 15.79 -29.80 22.89
C ALA A 373 14.61 -28.87 22.51
N GLU A 374 14.87 -27.72 21.88
CA GLU A 374 13.84 -26.74 21.52
C GLU A 374 13.02 -27.22 20.32
N GLU A 375 11.69 -27.20 20.48
CA GLU A 375 10.77 -27.45 19.38
C GLU A 375 10.89 -26.35 18.31
N GLY A 376 10.74 -26.72 17.03
CA GLY A 376 10.86 -25.76 15.94
C GLY A 376 12.29 -25.34 15.58
N LEU A 377 13.34 -25.94 16.17
CA LEU A 377 14.73 -25.68 15.76
C LEU A 377 15.01 -26.11 14.31
N GLN A 378 15.50 -25.19 13.49
CA GLN A 378 15.99 -25.42 12.13
C GLN A 378 17.43 -24.92 12.01
N ILE A 379 18.33 -25.83 11.62
CA ILE A 379 19.75 -25.52 11.48
C ILE A 379 20.02 -25.01 10.06
N LEU A 380 20.58 -23.80 9.99
CA LEU A 380 20.98 -23.12 8.77
C LEU A 380 22.50 -23.10 8.64
N LEU A 381 23.02 -23.81 7.65
CA LEU A 381 24.45 -23.85 7.36
C LEU A 381 24.85 -22.66 6.49
N ASN A 382 25.74 -21.81 7.02
CA ASN A 382 26.27 -20.69 6.26
C ASN A 382 27.19 -21.17 5.12
N HIS A 383 27.26 -20.40 4.02
CA HIS A 383 27.93 -20.79 2.78
C HIS A 383 29.40 -21.15 2.95
N ARG A 384 29.83 -22.22 2.28
CA ARG A 384 31.23 -22.57 2.01
C ARG A 384 31.56 -22.30 0.54
N LYS A 385 32.77 -21.79 0.28
CA LYS A 385 33.28 -21.61 -1.10
C LYS A 385 33.58 -22.93 -1.82
N CYS A 386 33.78 -24.07 -1.13
CA CYS A 386 33.97 -25.40 -1.76
C CYS A 386 33.99 -26.56 -0.72
N GLY A 387 33.63 -27.79 -1.14
CA GLY A 387 33.83 -29.05 -0.37
C GLY A 387 32.55 -29.82 0.01
N ARG A 388 32.67 -31.12 0.35
CA ARG A 388 31.58 -31.91 0.95
C ARG A 388 31.34 -31.45 2.39
N ASP A 389 30.08 -31.30 2.78
CA ASP A 389 29.71 -31.00 4.16
C ASP A 389 29.88 -32.28 4.99
N TYR A 390 30.90 -32.32 5.85
CA TYR A 390 31.05 -33.40 6.82
C TYR A 390 30.49 -32.93 8.17
N LEU A 391 29.25 -33.34 8.45
CA LEU A 391 28.63 -33.18 9.76
C LEU A 391 29.09 -34.34 10.68
N PRO A 392 29.47 -34.05 11.94
CA PRO A 392 29.75 -35.06 12.95
C PRO A 392 28.57 -36.02 13.12
N GLU A 393 28.85 -37.30 13.38
CA GLU A 393 27.80 -38.34 13.48
C GLU A 393 26.70 -37.98 14.48
N GLU A 394 27.11 -37.35 15.58
CA GLU A 394 26.26 -36.88 16.67
C GLU A 394 25.12 -35.95 16.23
N VAL A 395 25.29 -35.18 15.15
CA VAL A 395 24.28 -34.20 14.68
C VAL A 395 23.68 -34.58 13.32
N ARG A 396 24.00 -35.76 12.77
CA ARG A 396 23.45 -36.23 11.48
C ARG A 396 21.95 -36.48 11.51
N HIS A 397 21.37 -36.70 12.69
CA HIS A 397 19.94 -36.91 12.88
C HIS A 397 19.14 -35.60 12.76
N LEU A 398 19.78 -34.44 12.86
CA LEU A 398 19.13 -33.14 12.78
C LEU A 398 18.93 -32.74 11.31
N ARG A 399 17.77 -32.17 11.00
CA ARG A 399 17.49 -31.60 9.68
C ARG A 399 18.22 -30.27 9.55
N TYR A 400 19.01 -30.12 8.50
CA TYR A 400 19.74 -28.90 8.19
C TYR A 400 19.42 -28.40 6.79
N LEU A 401 19.46 -27.09 6.61
CA LEU A 401 19.29 -26.40 5.33
C LEU A 401 20.54 -25.57 5.06
N ARG A 402 20.94 -25.45 3.79
CA ARG A 402 21.95 -24.46 3.42
C ARG A 402 21.27 -23.10 3.27
N LEU A 403 21.88 -22.07 3.85
CA LEU A 403 21.45 -20.70 3.59
C LEU A 403 21.53 -20.43 2.09
N PRO A 404 20.49 -19.88 1.45
CA PRO A 404 20.59 -19.42 0.07
C PRO A 404 21.51 -18.20 0.00
N PHE A 405 22.02 -17.87 -1.19
CA PHE A 405 22.72 -16.59 -1.35
C PHE A 405 21.68 -15.47 -1.24
N LEU A 406 21.74 -14.73 -0.13
CA LEU A 406 20.86 -13.60 0.12
C LEU A 406 21.58 -12.33 -0.36
N THR A 407 21.02 -11.65 -1.37
CA THR A 407 21.45 -10.31 -1.77
C THR A 407 21.45 -9.37 -0.55
N PRO A 408 22.35 -8.38 -0.47
CA PRO A 408 22.30 -7.36 0.58
C PRO A 408 20.86 -6.84 0.74
N PRO A 409 20.29 -6.87 1.96
CA PRO A 409 18.89 -6.50 2.17
C PRO A 409 18.61 -5.03 1.79
N PHE A 410 19.67 -4.22 1.69
CA PHE A 410 19.66 -2.81 1.34
C PHE A 410 20.68 -2.55 0.22
N ASP A 411 20.43 -3.06 -0.99
CA ASP A 411 21.25 -2.70 -2.16
C ASP A 411 20.93 -1.26 -2.59
N ALA A 412 21.91 -0.37 -2.44
CA ALA A 412 21.88 1.00 -2.94
C ALA A 412 22.01 1.01 -4.48
N GLY A 413 21.00 0.52 -5.18
CA GLY A 413 20.83 0.78 -6.61
C GLY A 413 20.41 2.25 -6.82
N GLY A 414 21.37 3.17 -6.94
CA GLY A 414 21.07 4.50 -7.51
C GLY A 414 21.91 5.71 -7.11
N ARG A 415 22.92 5.63 -6.23
CA ARG A 415 23.82 6.77 -5.95
C ARG A 415 25.25 6.33 -5.67
N ARG A 416 26.01 5.97 -6.71
CA ARG A 416 27.45 6.21 -6.72
C ARG A 416 27.69 7.41 -7.62
N GLY A 417 28.11 8.50 -7.01
CA GLY A 417 28.45 9.74 -7.71
C GLY A 417 29.46 9.46 -8.81
N ALA A 418 29.23 10.11 -9.96
CA ALA A 418 30.28 10.39 -10.92
C ALA A 418 31.31 11.26 -10.21
N GLY A 419 32.37 10.62 -9.73
CA GLY A 419 33.61 11.25 -9.33
C GLY A 419 34.71 10.80 -10.28
N LYS A 420 34.81 11.50 -11.41
CA LYS A 420 36.06 11.90 -12.07
C LYS A 420 35.81 13.20 -12.82
#